data_AF-A0A963EFD4-F1
#
_entry.id   AF-A0A963EFD4-F1
#
_cell.length_a   1.000
_cell.length_b   1.000
_cell.length_c   1.000
_cell.angle_alpha   90.00
_cell.angle_beta   90.00
_cell.angle_gamma   90.00
#
_symmetry.space_group_name_H-M   'P 1'
#
loop_
_entity.id
_entity.type
_entity.pdbx_description
1 polymer ?
#
loop_
_entity_poly.entity_id
_entity_poly.type
_entity_poly.pdbx_seq_one_letter_code
_entity_poly.pdbx_strand_id
1 'polypeptide(L)' 'NRHVSVQIEPGRVSFLHDHVLDEMLRGLGLEVTTTEAPFEPEPGAYGGSAERGHHGHTHSHELADEHHH' A
#
# COMPACT_ATOMS: atom_id res chain seq x y z
N ASN A 1 9.61 1.32 -1.60
CA ASN A 1 8.32 0.66 -1.87
C ASN A 1 7.19 1.38 -1.15
N ARG A 2 6.51 2.32 -1.81
CA ARG A 2 5.23 2.86 -1.32
C ARG A 2 4.11 2.13 -2.07
N HIS A 3 3.19 1.53 -1.34
CA HIS A 3 2.00 0.92 -1.93
C HIS A 3 0.96 2.00 -2.16
N VAL A 4 1.12 2.76 -3.24
CA VAL A 4 0.18 3.81 -3.63
C VAL A 4 -0.73 3.28 -4.72
N SER A 5 -2.02 3.54 -4.58
CA SER A 5 -3.01 3.27 -5.61
C SER A 5 -2.68 4.12 -6.85
N VAL A 6 -2.57 3.46 -7.99
CA VAL A 6 -2.22 4.07 -9.28
C VAL A 6 -3.27 3.67 -10.30
N GLN A 7 -3.62 4.60 -11.18
CA GLN A 7 -4.41 4.38 -12.38
C GLN A 7 -3.47 4.51 -13.59
N ILE A 8 -3.48 3.52 -14.47
CA ILE A 8 -2.62 3.46 -15.65
C ILE A 8 -3.47 3.62 -16.89
N GLU A 9 -3.15 4.61 -17.71
CA GLU A 9 -3.80 4.88 -18.98
C GLU A 9 -2.74 4.91 -20.10
N PRO A 10 -3.11 4.69 -21.37
CA PRO A 10 -2.16 4.84 -22.47
C PRO A 10 -1.53 6.25 -22.50
N GLY A 11 -0.25 6.35 -22.15
CA GLY A 11 0.50 7.61 -22.13
C GLY A 11 0.34 8.46 -20.86
N ARG A 12 -0.37 7.97 -19.83
CA ARG A 12 -0.56 8.71 -18.58
C ARG A 12 -0.59 7.77 -17.38
N VAL A 13 -0.05 8.24 -16.26
CA VAL A 13 -0.18 7.59 -14.94
C VAL A 13 -0.77 8.60 -13.98
N SER A 14 -1.82 8.21 -13.26
CA SER A 14 -2.49 9.04 -12.27
C SER A 14 -2.40 8.36 -10.90
N PHE A 15 -2.16 9.14 -9.86
CA PHE A 15 -2.06 8.69 -8.47
C PHE A 15 -2.61 9.78 -7.55
N LEU A 16 -2.94 9.42 -6.32
CA LEU A 16 -3.34 10.42 -5.33
C LEU A 16 -2.18 11.37 -5.05
N HIS A 17 -2.48 12.67 -4.98
CA HIS A 17 -1.47 13.69 -4.79
C HIS A 17 -0.60 13.39 -3.56
N ASP A 18 0.71 13.22 -3.80
CA ASP A 18 1.72 12.92 -2.79
C ASP A 18 2.99 13.71 -3.16
N HIS A 19 3.33 14.69 -2.32
CA HIS A 19 4.47 15.58 -2.53
C HIS A 19 5.81 14.83 -2.69
N VAL A 20 5.98 13.67 -2.06
CA VAL A 20 7.20 12.86 -2.19
C VAL A 20 7.25 12.22 -3.57
N LEU A 21 6.13 11.68 -4.05
CA LEU A 21 6.06 11.11 -5.40
C LEU A 21 6.25 12.18 -6.47
N ASP A 22 5.68 13.37 -6.27
CA ASP A 22 5.89 14.50 -7.16
C ASP A 22 7.37 14.86 -7.30
N GLU A 23 8.10 14.95 -6.19
CA GLU A 23 9.55 15.22 -6.20
C GLU A 23 10.34 14.09 -6.87
N MET A 24 9.99 12.83 -6.60
CA MET A 24 10.64 11.67 -7.22
C MET A 24 10.44 11.65 -8.73
N LEU A 25 9.22 11.90 -9.21
CA LEU A 25 8.90 11.91 -10.65
C LEU A 25 9.57 13.09 -11.36
N ARG A 26 9.61 14.27 -10.72
CA ARG A 26 10.39 15.41 -11.22
C ARG A 26 11.89 15.08 -11.30
N GLY A 27 12.43 14.37 -10.31
CA GLY A 27 13.82 13.90 -10.30
C GLY A 27 14.16 12.92 -11.44
N LEU A 28 13.15 12.22 -11.97
CA LEU A 28 13.27 11.35 -13.15
C LEU A 28 13.07 12.10 -14.48
N GLY A 29 12.79 13.41 -14.44
CA GLY A 29 12.57 14.24 -15.64
C GLY A 29 11.14 14.15 -16.19
N LEU A 30 10.18 13.65 -15.42
CA LEU A 30 8.78 13.60 -15.81
C LEU A 30 8.05 14.90 -15.46
N GLU A 31 7.08 15.27 -16.27
CA GLU A 31 6.16 16.36 -15.97
C GLU A 31 5.06 15.85 -15.03
N VAL A 32 4.86 16.56 -13.91
CA VAL A 32 3.84 16.21 -12.90
C VAL A 32 2.82 17.34 -12.85
N THR A 33 1.57 17.01 -13.12
CA THR A 33 0.43 17.94 -13.04
C THR A 33 -0.60 17.44 -12.06
N THR A 34 -1.18 18.35 -11.29
CA THR A 34 -2.28 18.06 -10.35
C THR A 34 -3.59 18.49 -10.99
N THR A 35 -4.56 17.58 -11.04
CA THR A 35 -5.88 17.85 -11.62
C THR A 35 -6.96 17.10 -10.86
N GLU A 36 -8.17 17.63 -10.84
CA GLU A 36 -9.35 16.96 -10.29
C GLU A 36 -10.02 16.14 -11.41
N ALA A 37 -10.04 14.82 -11.25
CA ALA A 37 -10.63 13.90 -12.22
C ALA A 37 -11.18 12.65 -11.50
N PRO A 38 -12.11 11.90 -12.11
CA PRO A 38 -12.47 10.57 -11.62
C PRO A 38 -11.23 9.70 -11.48
N PHE A 39 -11.13 8.97 -10.36
CA PHE A 39 -9.99 8.14 -10.03
C PHE A 39 -10.43 6.70 -9.82
N GLU A 40 -10.07 5.84 -10.76
CA GLU A 40 -10.32 4.41 -10.77
C GLU A 40 -8.97 3.69 -10.71
N PRO A 41 -8.39 3.52 -9.50
CA PRO A 41 -7.10 2.87 -9.37
C PRO A 41 -7.19 1.40 -9.72
N GLU A 42 -6.12 0.88 -10.32
CA GLU A 42 -5.96 -0.55 -10.53
C GLU A 42 -5.94 -1.27 -9.16
N PRO A 43 -6.59 -2.44 -9.04
CA PRO A 43 -6.48 -3.24 -7.83
C PRO A 43 -5.00 -3.57 -7.60
N GLY A 44 -4.41 -2.96 -6.57
CA GLY A 44 -2.99 -3.11 -6.30
C GLY A 44 -2.61 -4.59 -6.17
N ALA A 45 -1.38 -4.95 -6.53
CA ALA A 45 -0.86 -6.32 -6.46
C ALA A 45 -0.93 -6.97 -5.05
N TYR A 46 -1.27 -6.19 -4.02
CA TYR A 46 -1.42 -6.62 -2.63
C TYR A 46 -2.81 -6.32 -2.03
N GLY A 47 -3.79 -5.90 -2.84
CA GLY A 47 -5.17 -5.65 -2.41
C GLY A 47 -5.96 -6.91 -2.07
N GLY A 48 -5.38 -8.10 -2.24
CA GLY A 48 -5.99 -9.41 -1.98
C GLY A 48 -5.49 -10.08 -0.71
N SER A 49 -5.52 -9.41 0.45
CA SER A 49 -5.33 -10.08 1.75
C SER A 49 -6.23 -9.54 2.86
N ALA A 50 -7.36 -8.90 2.53
CA ALA A 50 -8.39 -8.57 3.53
C ALA A 50 -9.61 -9.52 3.50
N GLU A 51 -9.66 -10.49 2.58
CA GLU A 51 -10.86 -11.30 2.34
C GLU A 51 -10.49 -12.78 2.14
N ARG A 52 -10.26 -13.50 3.25
CA ARG A 52 -10.26 -14.98 3.47
C ARG A 52 -8.99 -15.50 4.13
N GLY A 53 -9.08 -15.81 5.41
CA GLY A 53 -8.06 -16.60 6.11
C GLY A 53 -8.27 -16.63 7.62
N HIS A 54 -9.17 -17.48 8.09
CA HIS A 54 -9.32 -17.86 9.50
C HIS A 54 -8.09 -18.61 10.04
N HIS A 55 -6.86 -18.09 10.00
CA HIS A 55 -5.70 -18.79 10.57
C HIS A 55 -4.63 -17.80 11.08
N GLY A 56 -4.89 -17.19 12.24
CA GLY A 56 -3.87 -16.48 13.03
C GLY A 56 -3.76 -17.17 14.38
N HIS A 57 -2.79 -18.09 14.49
CA HIS A 57 -2.49 -18.85 15.69
C HIS A 57 -2.27 -17.92 16.89
N THR A 58 -3.01 -18.16 17.97
CA THR A 58 -2.72 -17.57 19.27
C THR A 58 -1.38 -18.17 19.71
N HIS A 59 -0.32 -17.37 19.74
CA HIS A 59 0.91 -17.73 20.44
C HIS A 59 0.63 -17.61 21.94
N SER A 60 0.00 -18.63 22.51
CA SER A 60 0.04 -18.87 23.95
C SER A 60 1.48 -19.16 24.32
N HIS A 61 2.17 -18.13 24.81
CA HIS A 61 3.43 -18.29 25.51
C HIS A 61 3.14 -19.12 26.78
N GLU A 62 3.39 -20.42 26.70
CA GLU A 62 3.69 -21.22 27.89
C GLU A 62 5.00 -20.69 28.48
N LEU A 63 4.87 -19.76 29.42
CA LEU A 63 5.91 -19.52 30.41
C LEU A 63 5.49 -20.31 31.65
N ALA A 64 6.17 -21.46 31.81
CA ALA A 64 6.21 -22.19 33.05
C ALA A 64 6.67 -21.26 34.17
N ASP A 65 5.77 -20.97 35.11
CA ASP A 65 6.12 -20.42 36.40
C ASP A 65 5.72 -21.44 37.46
N GLU A 66 6.60 -22.42 37.66
CA GLU A 66 6.56 -23.31 38.83
C GLU A 66 6.97 -22.51 40.07
N HIS A 67 6.01 -21.82 40.66
CA HIS A 67 6.14 -21.30 42.02
C HIS A 67 6.07 -22.48 43.01
N HIS A 68 7.26 -22.95 43.38
CA HIS A 68 7.53 -23.81 44.52
C HIS A 68 6.95 -23.20 45.82
N HIS A 69 6.08 -23.95 46.50
CA HIS A 69 5.77 -23.78 47.91
C HIS A 69 5.37 -25.10 48.56
#